data_AF-A0A960SPZ3-F1
#
_entry.id   AF-A0A960SPZ3-F1
#
_cell.length_a   1.000
_cell.length_b   1.000
_cell.length_c   1.000
_cell.angle_alpha   90.00
_cell.angle_beta   90.00
_cell.angle_gamma   90.00
#
_symmetry.space_group_name_H-M   'P 1'
#
loop_
_entity.id
_entity.type
_entity.pdbx_description
1 polymer ?
#
loop_
_entity_poly.entity_id
_entity_poly.type
_entity_poly.pdbx_seq_one_letter_code
_entity_poly.pdbx_strand_id
1 'polypeptide(L)' 'MTFPCSRTTAARGLAAHLLAGLTTIGLTAGPGASSALSADSRPNIVLVYADDLGYGDVGCYGATAVATPAIDRLAQE' A
#
# COMPACT_ATOMS: atom_id res chain seq x y z
N MET A 1 47.33 18.03 -2.79
CA MET A 1 46.23 17.49 -1.96
C MET A 1 46.16 15.99 -2.19
N THR A 2 46.66 15.25 -1.20
CA THR A 2 46.07 14.00 -0.71
C THR A 2 45.47 13.01 -1.72
N PHE A 3 46.27 11.98 -2.05
CA PHE A 3 45.98 10.54 -1.93
C PHE A 3 44.65 10.13 -1.23
N PRO A 4 44.19 8.86 -1.35
CA PRO A 4 44.22 7.87 -2.46
C PRO A 4 42.83 7.16 -2.56
N CYS A 5 42.55 6.04 -3.24
CA CYS A 5 43.22 4.76 -3.21
C CYS A 5 42.52 3.79 -4.18
N SER A 6 43.28 3.32 -5.16
CA SER A 6 43.14 2.02 -5.78
C SER A 6 42.79 0.95 -4.75
N ARG A 7 41.77 0.14 -5.03
CA ARG A 7 41.88 -1.29 -4.75
C ARG A 7 41.01 -2.13 -5.68
N THR A 8 41.39 -2.14 -6.95
CA THR A 8 41.23 -3.33 -7.79
C THR A 8 42.29 -4.34 -7.33
N THR A 9 41.93 -5.27 -6.46
CA THR A 9 42.66 -6.48 -6.01
C THR A 9 41.70 -7.18 -5.04
N ALA A 10 41.48 -8.48 -4.97
CA ALA A 10 42.26 -9.63 -5.36
C ALA A 10 41.25 -10.80 -5.39
N ALA A 11 41.26 -11.64 -6.41
CA ALA A 11 41.74 -13.01 -6.26
C ALA A 11 41.46 -13.61 -4.86
N ARG A 12 40.30 -14.25 -4.69
CA ARG A 12 40.18 -15.46 -3.85
C ARG A 12 39.32 -16.46 -4.59
N GLY A 13 39.91 -17.00 -5.65
CA GLY A 13 39.49 -18.31 -6.13
C GLY A 13 39.76 -19.37 -5.07
N LEU A 14 38.98 -20.44 -5.21
CA LEU A 14 39.31 -21.81 -4.89
C LEU A 14 39.37 -22.24 -3.43
N ALA A 15 38.66 -23.36 -3.21
CA ALA A 15 38.93 -24.40 -2.23
C ALA A 15 38.62 -24.01 -0.78
N ALA A 16 37.88 -24.78 0.02
CA ALA A 16 37.35 -26.11 -0.15
C ALA A 16 36.35 -26.31 0.99
N HIS A 17 35.09 -26.57 0.67
CA HIS A 17 34.25 -27.39 1.54
C HIS A 17 34.04 -28.70 0.82
N LEU A 18 35.14 -29.46 0.88
CA LEU A 18 35.20 -30.90 0.70
C LEU A 18 34.06 -31.59 1.45
N LEU A 19 33.52 -32.61 0.78
CA LEU A 19 32.98 -33.84 1.37
C LEU A 19 31.61 -33.73 2.04
N ALA A 20 30.60 -34.06 1.23
CA ALA A 20 29.74 -35.23 1.46
C ALA A 20 29.19 -35.42 2.90
N GLY A 21 27.95 -34.98 3.08
CA GLY A 21 27.04 -35.49 4.10
C GLY A 21 25.64 -35.04 3.71
N LEU A 22 24.88 -35.88 3.00
CA LEU A 22 23.81 -36.69 3.58
C LEU A 22 22.52 -35.86 3.81
N THR A 23 21.38 -36.48 3.50
CA THR A 23 19.99 -36.08 3.80
C THR A 23 19.33 -34.97 2.96
N THR A 24 18.74 -35.47 1.87
CA THR A 24 17.38 -35.17 1.40
C THR A 24 16.38 -34.61 2.44
N ILE A 25 15.64 -33.59 1.98
CA ILE A 25 14.21 -33.32 2.24
C ILE A 25 13.83 -32.97 3.69
N GLY A 26 13.68 -31.66 3.92
CA GLY A 26 12.95 -31.09 5.04
C GLY A 26 12.19 -29.86 4.56
N LEU A 27 10.99 -30.10 4.04
CA LEU A 27 9.98 -29.10 3.70
C LEU A 27 9.65 -28.26 4.94
N THR A 28 10.11 -27.00 5.00
CA THR A 28 9.46 -25.99 5.84
C THR A 28 9.11 -24.81 4.96
N ALA A 29 7.80 -24.63 4.81
CA ALA A 29 7.16 -23.61 3.99
C ALA A 29 7.78 -22.24 4.29
N GLY A 30 8.32 -21.59 3.24
CA GLY A 30 8.66 -20.18 3.31
C GLY A 30 7.42 -19.37 3.71
N PRO A 31 7.58 -18.23 4.39
CA PRO A 31 6.44 -17.38 4.72
C PRO A 31 5.75 -17.05 3.41
N GLY A 32 4.52 -17.56 3.25
CA GLY A 32 3.67 -17.20 2.12
C GLY A 32 3.63 -15.70 2.10
N ALA A 33 4.22 -15.10 1.07
CA ALA A 33 4.15 -13.68 0.83
C ALA A 33 2.66 -13.38 0.65
N SER A 34 2.02 -12.96 1.75
CA SER A 34 0.70 -12.38 1.71
C SER A 34 0.88 -11.09 0.92
N SER A 35 0.58 -11.16 -0.37
CA SER A 35 0.38 -9.99 -1.20
C SER A 35 -0.76 -9.23 -0.53
N ALA A 36 -0.39 -8.28 0.34
CA ALA A 36 -1.29 -7.20 0.66
C ALA A 36 -1.67 -6.60 -0.68
N LEU A 37 -2.93 -6.75 -1.08
CA LEU A 37 -3.51 -5.99 -2.17
C LEU A 37 -3.23 -4.53 -1.81
N SER A 38 -2.22 -3.95 -2.44
CA SER A 38 -1.97 -2.52 -2.37
C SER A 38 -3.27 -1.89 -2.83
N ALA A 39 -4.01 -1.26 -1.90
CA ALA A 39 -5.12 -0.41 -2.28
C ALA A 39 -4.57 0.50 -3.38
N ASP A 40 -5.27 0.55 -4.51
CA ASP A 40 -4.90 1.43 -5.60
C ASP A 40 -4.69 2.81 -4.96
N SER A 41 -3.48 3.36 -5.08
CA SER A 41 -3.13 4.64 -4.43
C SER A 41 -3.91 5.81 -5.04
N ARG A 42 -4.69 5.53 -6.09
CA ARG A 42 -5.62 6.44 -6.71
C ARG A 42 -6.92 6.47 -5.90
N PRO A 43 -7.36 7.65 -5.42
CA PRO A 43 -8.64 7.77 -4.75
C PRO A 43 -9.78 7.42 -5.72
N ASN A 44 -10.80 6.73 -5.21
CA ASN A 44 -12.03 6.51 -5.95
C ASN A 44 -12.86 7.80 -5.90
N ILE A 45 -13.29 8.29 -7.06
CA ILE A 45 -14.13 9.48 -7.16
C ILE A 45 -15.58 9.03 -7.38
N VAL A 46 -16.47 9.46 -6.49
CA VAL A 46 -17.92 9.26 -6.63
C VAL A 46 -18.57 10.64 -6.78
N LEU A 47 -19.14 10.91 -7.95
CA LEU A 47 -19.90 12.13 -8.20
C LEU A 47 -21.39 11.84 -8.09
N VAL A 48 -22.06 12.49 -7.15
CA VAL A 48 -23.51 12.48 -7.02
C VAL A 48 -24.01 13.85 -7.44
N TYR A 49 -24.81 13.89 -8.51
CA TYR A 49 -25.38 15.12 -9.06
C TYR A 49 -26.90 15.06 -8.95
N ALA A 50 -27.49 16.12 -8.41
CA ALA A 50 -28.92 16.29 -8.31
C ALA A 50 -29.33 17.54 -9.11
N ASP A 51 -30.41 17.40 -9.87
CA ASP A 51 -31.00 18.50 -10.63
C ASP A 51 -31.85 19.38 -9.70
N ASP A 52 -31.84 20.69 -9.93
CA ASP A 52 -32.62 21.70 -9.18
C ASP A 52 -32.49 21.68 -7.65
N LEU A 53 -31.42 21.08 -7.09
CA LEU A 53 -31.19 21.10 -5.64
C LEU A 53 -30.88 22.51 -5.16
N GLY A 54 -31.78 23.08 -4.36
CA GLY A 54 -31.65 24.38 -3.75
C GLY A 54 -30.97 24.34 -2.38
N TYR A 55 -30.52 25.51 -1.91
CA TYR A 55 -29.92 25.65 -0.58
C TYR A 55 -30.87 25.25 0.55
N GLY A 56 -32.18 25.44 0.35
CA GLY A 56 -33.22 25.13 1.32
C GLY A 56 -33.65 23.65 1.38
N ASP A 57 -33.03 22.77 0.59
CA ASP A 57 -33.44 21.36 0.48
C ASP A 57 -32.58 20.41 1.33
N VAL A 58 -31.39 20.85 1.77
CA VAL A 58 -30.44 20.02 2.52
C VAL A 58 -30.43 20.40 4.00
N GLY A 59 -30.61 19.41 4.87
CA GLY A 59 -30.70 19.56 6.32
C GLY A 59 -29.48 20.23 6.94
N CYS A 60 -28.27 19.96 6.43
CA CYS A 60 -27.04 20.61 6.90
C CYS A 60 -27.01 22.14 6.67
N TYR A 61 -27.88 22.67 5.80
CA TYR A 61 -28.08 24.11 5.60
C TYR A 61 -29.29 24.67 6.35
N GLY A 62 -29.95 23.87 7.20
CA GLY A 62 -31.10 24.27 8.01
C GLY A 62 -32.45 24.00 7.35
N ALA A 63 -32.51 23.17 6.30
CA ALA A 63 -33.77 22.69 5.75
C ALA A 63 -34.54 21.88 6.81
N THR A 64 -35.84 22.18 6.99
CA THR A 64 -36.72 21.46 7.93
C THR A 64 -37.84 20.69 7.24
N ALA A 65 -38.05 20.93 5.94
CA ALA A 65 -39.11 20.31 5.16
C ALA A 65 -38.76 18.88 4.70
N VAL A 66 -37.49 18.63 4.38
CA VAL A 66 -36.99 17.34 3.89
C VAL A 66 -35.85 16.88 4.78
N ALA A 67 -35.92 15.62 5.24
CA ALA A 67 -34.83 15.02 6.01
C ALA A 67 -33.79 14.41 5.07
N THR A 68 -32.52 14.83 5.20
CA THR A 68 -31.40 14.36 4.37
C THR A 68 -30.30 13.67 5.18
N PRO A 69 -30.62 12.63 5.99
CA PRO A 69 -29.71 12.09 7.01
C PRO A 69 -28.37 11.56 6.46
N ALA A 70 -28.35 11.06 5.21
CA ALA A 70 -27.12 10.59 4.57
C ALA A 70 -26.18 11.76 4.18
N ILE A 71 -26.75 12.85 3.66
CA ILE A 71 -25.99 14.06 3.30
C ILE A 71 -25.57 14.79 4.57
N ASP A 72 -26.45 14.87 5.57
CA ASP A 72 -26.18 15.52 6.86
C ASP A 72 -25.03 14.82 7.60
N ARG A 73 -24.98 13.48 7.56
CA ARG A 73 -23.85 12.72 8.10
C ARG A 73 -22.57 12.99 7.32
N LEU A 74 -22.62 12.96 5.99
CA LEU A 74 -21.46 13.21 5.14
C LEU A 74 -20.88 14.62 5.35
N ALA A 75 -21.74 15.61 5.63
CA ALA A 75 -21.31 16.98 5.93
C ALA A 75 -20.57 17.13 7.28
N GLN A 76 -20.64 16.12 8.16
CA GLN A 76 -19.99 16.08 9.47
C GLN A 76 -18.72 15.22 9.51
N GLU A 77 -18.47 14.41 8.47
CA GLU A 77 -17.25 13.59 8.32
C GLU A 77 -16.03 14.47 7.97
#